data_AF-A0A6A1UPN3-F1
#
_entry.id   AF-A0A6A1UPN3-F1
#
_cell.length_a   1.000
_cell.length_b   1.000
_cell.length_c   1.000
_cell.angle_alpha   90.00
_cell.angle_beta   90.00
_cell.angle_gamma   90.00
#
_symmetry.space_group_name_H-M   'P 1'
#
loop_
_entity.id
_entity.type
_entity.pdbx_description
1 polymer ?
#
loop_
_entity_poly.entity_id
_entity_poly.type
_entity_poly.pdbx_seq_one_letter_code
_entity_poly.pdbx_strand_id
1 'polypeptide(L)'
;MSSTAGQVIKCKEIEVAPPQANEVRVRILFTSLCHPDVYFWEAKGQTPMFPRIYGHEAGGTVESVGEGVTDLKEGDHVLPIFTGECGECRHCKSGNDLL
;
A
#
# COMPACT_ATOMS: atom_id res chain seq x y z
N MET A 1 12.97 -5.89 -0.52
CA MET A 1 12.74 -5.82 -1.98
C MET A 1 13.20 -7.10 -2.66
N SER A 2 12.41 -7.63 -3.60
CA SER A 2 12.83 -8.75 -4.47
C SER A 2 13.18 -8.25 -5.88
N SER A 3 14.24 -8.82 -6.48
CA SER A 3 14.66 -8.53 -7.86
C SER A 3 14.09 -9.51 -8.89
N THR A 4 13.69 -10.71 -8.45
CA THR A 4 13.16 -11.78 -9.29
C THR A 4 12.24 -12.68 -8.45
N ALA A 5 11.45 -13.54 -9.10
CA ALA A 5 10.51 -14.43 -8.43
C ALA A 5 11.20 -15.45 -7.52
N GLY A 6 10.61 -15.72 -6.35
CA GLY A 6 11.04 -16.79 -5.44
C GLY A 6 12.43 -16.62 -4.80
N GLN A 7 13.09 -15.47 -5.01
CA GLN A 7 14.39 -15.17 -4.39
C GLN A 7 14.22 -14.52 -3.03
N VAL A 8 15.13 -14.81 -2.10
CA VAL A 8 15.12 -14.23 -0.75
C VAL A 8 15.00 -12.70 -0.82
N ILE A 9 13.99 -12.17 -0.15
CA ILE A 9 13.75 -10.73 -0.08
C ILE A 9 14.88 -10.08 0.72
N LYS A 10 15.55 -9.09 0.13
CA LYS A 10 16.65 -8.39 0.79
C LYS A 10 16.16 -7.13 1.48
N CYS A 11 16.56 -6.92 2.73
CA CYS A 11 16.49 -5.63 3.40
C CYS A 11 17.48 -4.68 2.74
N LYS A 12 16.98 -3.54 2.27
CA LYS A 12 17.75 -2.52 1.56
C LYS A 12 17.27 -1.16 2.00
N GLU A 13 18.20 -0.23 2.10
CA GLU A 13 17.86 1.19 2.14
C GLU A 13 17.32 1.59 0.78
N ILE A 14 16.24 2.38 0.79
CA ILE A 14 15.57 2.89 -0.40
C ILE A 14 15.25 4.36 -0.17
N GLU A 15 15.11 5.09 -1.27
CA GLU A 15 14.59 6.45 -1.25
C GLU A 15 13.08 6.41 -1.51
N VAL A 16 12.31 7.08 -0.67
CA VAL A 16 10.86 7.24 -0.83
C VAL A 16 10.61 8.71 -1.16
N ALA A 17 10.14 8.97 -2.38
CA ALA A 17 9.81 10.32 -2.81
C ALA A 17 8.77 10.98 -1.90
N PRO A 18 8.71 12.32 -1.83
CA PRO A 18 7.57 13.03 -1.24
C PRO A 18 6.25 12.64 -1.93
N PRO A 19 5.11 12.68 -1.20
CA PRO A 19 3.81 12.41 -1.81
C PRO A 19 3.46 13.47 -2.85
N GLN A 20 2.90 13.04 -3.99
CA GLN A 20 2.33 13.93 -5.02
C GLN A 20 0.90 14.33 -4.66
N ALA A 21 0.23 15.07 -5.55
CA ALA A 21 -1.16 15.46 -5.36
C ALA A 21 -2.07 14.22 -5.15
N ASN A 22 -2.92 14.30 -4.12
CA ASN A 22 -3.80 13.21 -3.67
C ASN A 22 -3.09 11.94 -3.18
N GLU A 23 -1.80 12.01 -2.86
CA GLU A 23 -1.05 10.92 -2.25
C GLU A 23 -0.77 11.18 -0.76
N VAL A 24 -0.60 10.10 0.00
CA VAL A 24 -0.28 10.13 1.43
C VAL A 24 0.95 9.27 1.67
N ARG A 25 1.94 9.81 2.38
CA ARG A 25 3.11 9.06 2.83
C ARG A 25 2.89 8.60 4.27
N VAL A 26 2.99 7.29 4.48
CA VAL A 26 2.71 6.66 5.77
C VAL A 26 3.98 6.05 6.34
N ARG A 27 4.27 6.38 7.60
CA ARG A 27 5.26 5.66 8.39
C ARG A 27 4.65 4.37 8.91
N ILE A 28 5.03 3.25 8.30
CA ILE A 28 4.61 1.92 8.74
C ILE A 28 5.25 1.60 10.10
N LEU A 29 4.41 1.30 11.10
CA LEU A 29 4.84 0.90 12.44
C LEU A 29 4.86 -0.62 12.59
N PHE A 30 3.87 -1.29 11.99
CA PHE A 30 3.72 -2.75 12.02
C PHE A 30 3.20 -3.24 10.67
N THR A 31 3.63 -4.43 10.27
CA THR A 31 3.13 -5.13 9.08
C THR A 31 3.19 -6.64 9.29
N SER A 32 2.27 -7.38 8.69
CA SER A 32 2.20 -8.85 8.72
C SER A 32 2.46 -9.44 7.35
N LEU A 33 2.66 -10.76 7.32
CA LEU A 33 2.74 -11.55 6.10
C LEU A 33 1.43 -12.31 5.91
N CYS A 34 0.90 -12.24 4.70
CA CYS A 34 -0.25 -13.02 4.28
C CYS A 34 0.12 -13.97 3.14
N HIS A 35 -0.72 -14.97 2.90
CA HIS A 35 -0.49 -15.95 1.83
C HIS A 35 -0.33 -15.30 0.43
N PRO A 36 -1.11 -14.26 0.06
CA PRO A 36 -0.92 -13.58 -1.22
C PRO A 36 0.46 -12.94 -1.41
N ASP A 37 1.13 -12.49 -0.33
CA ASP A 37 2.48 -11.94 -0.45
C ASP A 37 3.46 -13.01 -0.98
N VAL A 38 3.35 -14.23 -0.46
CA VAL A 38 4.16 -15.39 -0.92
C VAL A 38 3.75 -15.80 -2.33
N TYR A 39 2.45 -15.88 -2.60
CA TYR A 39 1.93 -16.27 -3.91
C TYR A 39 2.41 -15.32 -5.03
N PHE A 40 2.37 -14.01 -4.79
CA PHE A 40 2.86 -13.00 -5.73
C PHE A 40 4.39 -12.92 -5.77
N TRP A 41 5.07 -13.21 -4.66
CA TRP A 41 6.53 -13.34 -4.61
C TRP A 41 7.05 -14.49 -5.49
N GLU A 42 6.29 -15.57 -5.60
CA GLU A 42 6.54 -16.68 -6.52
C GLU A 42 6.09 -16.39 -7.97
N ALA A 43 5.68 -15.14 -8.27
CA ALA A 43 5.19 -14.71 -9.58
C ALA A 43 3.96 -15.50 -10.08
N LYS A 44 3.08 -15.91 -9.16
CA LYS A 44 1.80 -16.54 -9.47
C LYS A 44 0.65 -15.53 -9.37
N GLY A 45 -0.43 -15.74 -10.12
CA GLY A 45 -1.69 -14.97 -9.99
C GLY A 45 -1.72 -13.53 -10.51
N GLN A 46 -0.56 -12.92 -10.77
CA GLN A 46 -0.44 -11.58 -11.35
C GLN A 46 0.70 -11.54 -12.36
N THR A 47 0.65 -10.58 -13.29
CA THR A 47 1.79 -10.28 -14.16
C THR A 47 3.03 -10.01 -13.30
N PRO A 48 4.12 -10.75 -13.49
CA PRO A 48 5.32 -10.57 -12.66
C PRO A 48 5.93 -9.19 -12.90
N MET A 49 6.08 -8.39 -11.83
CA MET A 49 6.72 -7.08 -11.86
C MET A 49 7.86 -7.05 -10.85
N PHE A 50 9.05 -6.69 -11.32
CA PHE A 50 10.26 -6.60 -10.51
C PHE A 50 11.12 -5.39 -10.94
N PRO A 51 11.87 -4.77 -10.01
CA PRO A 51 11.92 -5.08 -8.58
C PRO A 51 10.64 -4.69 -7.83
N ARG A 52 10.27 -5.44 -6.77
CA ARG A 52 9.02 -5.23 -6.02
C ARG A 52 9.23 -5.22 -4.50
N ILE A 53 8.48 -4.34 -3.84
CA ILE A 53 8.25 -4.32 -2.39
C ILE A 53 6.85 -4.91 -2.17
N TYR A 54 6.74 -5.83 -1.22
CA TYR A 54 5.50 -6.56 -0.89
C TYR A 54 4.96 -6.08 0.46
N GLY A 55 3.79 -6.60 0.86
CA GLY A 55 3.08 -6.20 2.07
C GLY A 55 1.83 -5.41 1.73
N HIS A 56 0.69 -5.90 2.23
CA HIS A 56 -0.61 -5.26 2.08
C HIS A 56 -1.42 -5.26 3.39
N GLU A 57 -0.84 -5.78 4.47
CA GLU A 57 -1.39 -5.77 5.82
C GLU A 57 -0.46 -4.96 6.72
N ALA A 58 -0.85 -3.72 7.01
CA ALA A 58 -0.01 -2.81 7.78
C ALA A 58 -0.81 -1.79 8.58
N GLY A 59 -0.19 -1.25 9.62
CA GLY A 59 -0.68 -0.12 10.39
C GLY A 59 0.43 0.89 10.64
N GLY A 60 0.08 2.16 10.61
CA GLY A 60 1.06 3.23 10.72
C GLY A 60 0.48 4.59 11.08
N THR A 61 1.30 5.60 10.91
CA THR A 61 0.91 7.01 11.08
C THR A 61 1.20 7.78 9.80
N VAL A 62 0.32 8.70 9.42
CA VAL A 62 0.57 9.66 8.34
C VAL A 62 1.81 10.47 8.69
N GLU A 63 2.80 10.45 7.81
CA GLU A 63 4.06 11.20 7.96
C GLU A 63 4.04 12.48 7.13
N SER A 64 3.43 12.46 5.94
CA SER A 64 3.12 13.67 5.17
C SER A 64 1.98 13.42 4.18
N VAL A 65 1.33 14.49 3.75
CA VAL A 65 0.27 14.48 2.74
C VAL A 65 0.64 15.37 1.56
N GLY A 66 0.23 14.99 0.36
CA GLY A 66 0.39 15.82 -0.83
C GLY A 66 -0.75 16.82 -1.01
N GLU A 67 -0.64 17.66 -2.05
CA GLU A 67 -1.65 18.66 -2.39
C GLU A 67 -3.03 18.01 -2.64
N GLY A 68 -4.10 18.63 -2.16
CA GLY A 68 -5.48 18.17 -2.39
C GLY A 68 -6.00 17.12 -1.40
N VAL A 69 -5.13 16.53 -0.57
CA VAL A 69 -5.57 15.68 0.55
C VAL A 69 -6.20 16.56 1.63
N THR A 70 -7.48 16.35 1.94
CA THR A 70 -8.24 17.19 2.89
C THR A 70 -8.79 16.42 4.09
N ASP A 71 -8.76 15.09 4.03
CA ASP A 71 -9.38 14.16 4.97
C ASP A 71 -8.36 13.50 5.91
N LEU A 72 -7.06 13.68 5.66
CA LEU A 72 -5.95 13.17 6.48
C LEU A 72 -4.92 14.26 6.75
N LYS A 73 -4.23 14.15 7.88
CA LYS A 73 -3.11 15.03 8.26
C LYS A 73 -1.99 14.25 8.96
N GLU A 74 -0.81 14.84 9.02
CA GLU A 74 0.35 14.30 9.75
C GLU A 74 -0.03 13.90 11.19
N GLY A 75 0.41 12.71 11.60
CA GLY A 75 0.14 12.14 12.93
C GLY A 75 -1.12 11.27 13.01
N ASP A 76 -2.04 11.33 12.03
CA ASP A 76 -3.21 10.45 12.03
C ASP A 76 -2.80 8.98 11.94
N HIS A 77 -3.45 8.11 12.73
CA HIS A 77 -3.28 6.67 12.64
C HIS A 77 -4.10 6.10 11.49
N VAL A 78 -3.46 5.29 10.64
CA VAL A 78 -4.08 4.78 9.40
C VAL A 78 -3.76 3.31 9.16
N LEU A 79 -4.70 2.65 8.47
CA LEU A 79 -4.54 1.32 7.89
C LEU A 79 -4.59 1.47 6.36
N PRO A 80 -3.50 1.19 5.62
CA PRO A 80 -3.55 1.19 4.17
C PRO A 80 -4.47 0.07 3.66
N ILE A 81 -5.39 0.39 2.75
CA ILE A 81 -6.30 -0.56 2.12
C ILE A 81 -5.93 -0.67 0.64
N PHE A 82 -5.78 -1.90 0.14
CA PHE A 82 -5.45 -2.14 -1.27
C PHE A 82 -6.66 -1.99 -2.21
N THR A 83 -7.88 -2.01 -1.65
CA THR A 83 -9.12 -1.69 -2.34
C THR A 83 -9.45 -0.21 -2.14
N GLY A 84 -9.31 0.59 -3.20
CA GLY A 84 -9.61 2.02 -3.14
C GLY A 84 -11.12 2.30 -3.13
N GLU A 85 -11.54 3.28 -2.35
CA GLU A 85 -12.94 3.71 -2.22
C GLU A 85 -13.06 5.21 -2.51
N CYS A 86 -13.50 5.57 -3.71
CA CYS A 86 -13.58 6.98 -4.10
C CYS A 86 -14.88 7.68 -3.65
N GLY A 87 -15.83 6.97 -3.05
CA GLY A 87 -17.14 7.51 -2.63
C GLY A 87 -18.11 7.90 -3.75
N GLU A 88 -17.62 8.07 -4.98
CA GLU A 88 -18.42 8.67 -6.06
C GLU A 88 -18.79 7.74 -7.20
N CYS A 89 -18.06 6.62 -7.38
CA CYS A 89 -18.33 5.67 -8.44
C CYS A 89 -19.59 4.83 -8.17
N ARG A 90 -20.09 4.14 -9.21
CA ARG A 90 -21.26 3.26 -9.11
C ARG A 90 -21.13 2.22 -8.00
N HIS A 91 -19.94 1.66 -7.78
CA HIS A 91 -19.72 0.64 -6.76
C HIS A 91 -19.83 1.22 -5.35
N CYS A 92 -19.12 2.32 -5.06
CA CYS A 92 -19.21 3.01 -3.76
C CYS A 92 -20.65 3.49 -3.47
N LYS A 93 -21.38 3.99 -4.48
CA LYS A 93 -22.77 4.43 -4.32
C LYS A 93 -23.81 3.30 -4.24
N SER A 94 -23.39 2.03 -4.38
CA SER A 94 -24.33 0.90 -4.40
C SER A 94 -24.81 0.46 -3.02
N GLY A 95 -24.20 0.96 -1.93
CA GLY A 95 -24.44 0.49 -0.56
C GLY A 95 -23.94 -0.92 -0.28
N ASN A 96 -23.10 -1.46 -1.17
CA ASN A 96 -22.34 -2.69 -0.99
C ASN A 96 -20.83 -2.41 -1.04
N ASP A 97 -20.44 -1.22 -0.58
CA ASP A 97 -19.06 -0.94 -0.21
C ASP A 97 -18.58 -1.99 0.81
N LEU A 98 -17.27 -2.25 0.80
CA LEU A 98 -16.67 -3.38 1.51
C LEU A 98 -16.28 -3.03 2.96
N LEU A 99 -16.74 -1.88 3.46
CA LEU A 99 -16.53 -1.36 4.82
C LEU A 99 -17.86 -1.13 5.54
#